data_AF-A0A928NSY5-F1
#
_entry.id   AF-A0A928NSY5-F1
#
_cell.length_a   1.000
_cell.length_b   1.000
_cell.length_c   1.000
_cell.angle_alpha   90.00
_cell.angle_beta   90.00
_cell.angle_gamma   90.00
#
_symmetry.space_group_name_H-M   'P 1'
#
loop_
_entity.id
_entity.type
_entity.pdbx_description
1 polymer ?
#
loop_
_entity_poly.entity_id
_entity_poly.type
_entity_poly.pdbx_seq_one_letter_code
_entity_poly.pdbx_strand_id
1 'polypeptide(L)' 'MYKYETHLHTFPVSRCANADVKECLEFYKKLGYDGVFITNHFLDGNIDIEYDRPYEEKIEFYFSDYEKALKLSK' A
#
# COMPACT_ATOMS: atom_id res chain seq x y z
N MET A 1 -15.37 3.14 -19.72
CA MET A 1 -14.01 3.70 -19.52
C MET A 1 -13.52 3.18 -18.20
N TYR A 2 -12.31 2.64 -18.13
CA TYR A 2 -11.76 2.15 -16.86
C TYR A 2 -11.25 3.31 -16.00
N LYS A 3 -11.40 3.19 -14.68
CA LYS A 3 -11.04 4.19 -13.68
C LYS A 3 -10.10 3.55 -12.66
N TYR A 4 -8.83 3.97 -12.67
CA TYR A 4 -7.78 3.43 -11.80
C TYR A 4 -7.14 4.52 -10.96
N GLU A 5 -6.84 4.22 -9.70
CA GLU A 5 -5.86 4.98 -8.91
C GLU A 5 -4.48 4.41 -9.21
N THR A 6 -3.57 5.22 -9.75
CA THR A 6 -2.29 4.75 -10.26
C THR A 6 -1.12 5.03 -9.31
N HIS A 7 -1.34 5.81 -8.25
CA HIS A 7 -0.31 6.18 -7.30
C HIS A 7 -0.90 6.32 -5.88
N LEU A 8 -0.92 5.22 -5.13
CA LEU A 8 -1.52 5.15 -3.79
C LEU A 8 -0.49 4.75 -2.72
N HIS A 9 -0.36 5.58 -1.70
CA HIS A 9 0.40 5.25 -0.49
C HIS A 9 -0.55 4.76 0.59
N THR A 10 -0.17 3.70 1.31
CA THR A 10 -0.97 3.06 2.36
C THR A 10 -0.18 2.93 3.65
N PHE A 11 -0.89 2.97 4.77
CA PHE A 11 -0.36 2.67 6.10
C PHE A 11 -0.44 1.15 6.36
N PRO A 12 0.55 0.51 6.99
CA PRO A 12 1.71 1.13 7.64
C PRO A 12 2.90 1.42 6.74
N VAL A 13 3.01 0.86 5.52
CA VAL A 13 4.31 0.91 4.81
C VAL A 13 4.78 2.34 4.55
N SER A 14 3.93 3.23 4.05
CA SER A 14 4.29 4.64 3.86
C SER A 14 3.86 5.49 5.06
N ARG A 15 4.82 6.15 5.73
CA ARG A 15 4.54 6.99 6.92
C ARG A 15 3.64 8.20 6.64
N CYS A 16 3.60 8.66 5.38
CA CYS A 16 2.73 9.77 4.98
C CYS A 16 1.28 9.37 4.79
N ALA A 17 0.98 8.06 4.73
CA ALA A 17 -0.37 7.57 4.57
C ALA A 17 -1.08 7.53 5.93
N ASN A 18 -2.36 7.93 5.93
CA ASN A 18 -3.20 7.89 7.13
C ASN A 18 -4.20 6.74 7.11
N ALA A 19 -4.44 6.13 5.95
CA ALA A 19 -5.41 5.06 5.75
C ALA A 19 -4.70 3.75 5.41
N ASP A 20 -5.22 2.65 5.95
CA ASP A 20 -4.72 1.33 5.63
C ASP A 20 -5.24 0.82 4.28
N VAL A 21 -4.63 -0.26 3.78
CA VAL A 21 -5.00 -0.88 2.50
C VAL A 21 -6.50 -1.20 2.40
N LYS A 22 -7.12 -1.68 3.48
CA LYS A 22 -8.54 -2.07 3.47
C LYS A 22 -9.42 -0.83 3.29
N GLU A 23 -9.14 0.22 4.06
CA GLU A 23 -9.86 1.49 3.97
C GLU A 23 -9.75 2.10 2.56
N CYS A 24 -8.55 2.09 1.97
CA CYS A 24 -8.34 2.57 0.61
C CYS A 24 -9.13 1.75 -0.42
N LEU A 25 -9.05 0.41 -0.37
CA LEU A 25 -9.78 -0.46 -1.30
C LEU A 25 -11.29 -0.26 -1.20
N GLU A 26 -11.84 -0.17 0.02
CA GLU A 26 -13.25 0.10 0.24
C GLU A 26 -13.66 1.49 -0.29
N PHE A 27 -12.82 2.51 -0.09
CA PHE A 27 -13.05 3.86 -0.59
C PHE A 27 -13.11 3.91 -2.11
N TYR A 28 -12.08 3.41 -2.80
CA TYR A 28 -12.01 3.44 -4.26
C TYR A 28 -13.10 2.56 -4.90
N LYS A 29 -13.42 1.40 -4.30
CA LYS A 29 -14.53 0.54 -4.75
C LYS A 29 -15.88 1.27 -4.64
N LYS A 30 -16.15 1.97 -3.54
CA LYS A 30 -17.38 2.79 -3.38
C LYS A 30 -17.47 3.92 -4.40
N LEU A 31 -16.34 4.47 -4.85
CA LEU A 31 -16.27 5.51 -5.88
C LEU A 31 -16.28 4.98 -7.32
N GLY A 32 -16.51 3.67 -7.52
CA GLY A 32 -16.62 3.03 -8.83
C GLY A 32 -15.29 2.95 -9.58
N TYR A 33 -14.16 2.83 -8.88
CA TYR A 33 -12.87 2.51 -9.51
C TYR A 33 -12.79 1.02 -9.83
N ASP A 34 -12.17 0.69 -10.97
CA ASP A 34 -11.91 -0.67 -11.43
C ASP A 34 -10.67 -1.29 -10.77
N GLY A 35 -9.82 -0.49 -10.15
CA GLY A 35 -8.67 -0.96 -9.39
C GLY A 35 -7.77 0.15 -8.86
N VAL A 36 -6.74 -0.26 -8.12
CA VAL A 36 -5.73 0.63 -7.54
C VAL A 36 -4.34 0.02 -7.70
N PHE A 37 -3.33 0.88 -7.75
CA PHE A 37 -1.91 0.51 -7.76
C PHE A 37 -1.29 1.01 -6.46
N ILE A 38 -0.88 0.09 -5.59
CA ILE A 38 -0.16 0.44 -4.36
C ILE A 38 1.28 0.78 -4.74
N THR A 39 1.70 2.01 -4.48
CA THR A 39 3.01 2.57 -4.83
C THR A 39 3.65 3.20 -3.60
N ASN A 40 3.80 2.43 -2.54
CA ASN A 40 4.41 2.90 -1.31
C ASN A 40 5.84 3.41 -1.51
N HIS A 41 6.31 4.25 -0.58
CA HIS A 41 7.70 4.65 -0.55
C HIS A 41 8.62 3.43 -0.45
N PHE A 42 9.62 3.36 -1.33
CA PHE A 42 10.62 2.30 -1.30
C PHE A 42 11.56 2.44 -0.09
N LEU A 43 12.42 1.45 0.15
CA LEU A 43 13.15 1.26 1.40
C LEU A 43 14.00 2.47 1.87
N ASP A 44 14.48 3.29 0.95
CA ASP A 44 15.28 4.50 1.26
C ASP A 44 14.41 5.77 1.38
N GLY A 45 13.10 5.63 1.30
CA GLY A 45 12.12 6.70 1.38
C GLY A 45 11.45 6.81 2.75
N ASN A 46 10.24 7.39 2.75
CA ASN A 46 9.46 7.62 3.96
C ASN A 46 8.68 6.36 4.39
N ILE A 47 9.40 5.28 4.68
CA ILE A 47 8.87 3.95 5.06
C ILE A 47 8.77 3.81 6.59
N ASP A 48 7.73 3.14 7.11
CA ASP A 48 7.49 2.99 8.57
C ASP A 48 8.13 1.73 9.17
N ILE A 49 9.41 1.53 8.89
CA ILE A 49 10.22 0.46 9.50
C ILE A 49 11.59 1.00 9.90
N GLU A 50 12.21 0.43 10.94
CA GLU A 50 13.52 0.88 11.41
C GLU A 50 14.61 0.63 10.36
N TYR A 51 15.51 1.61 10.19
CA TYR A 51 16.56 1.58 9.17
C TYR A 51 17.66 0.54 9.43
N ASP A 52 17.80 0.02 10.64
CA ASP A 52 18.80 -0.98 11.02
C ASP A 52 18.30 -2.43 10.87
N ARG A 53 17.04 -2.62 10.47
CA ARG A 53 16.47 -3.95 10.18
C ARG A 53 17.21 -4.67 9.05
N PRO A 54 17.30 -6.01 9.09
CA PRO A 54 17.76 -6.81 7.95
C PRO A 54 17.00 -6.44 6.66
N TYR A 55 17.70 -6.50 5.53
CA TYR A 55 17.12 -6.13 4.24
C TYR A 55 15.90 -7.01 3.89
N GLU A 56 15.98 -8.28 4.23
CA GLU A 56 14.91 -9.26 4.05
C GLU A 56 13.65 -8.84 4.80
N GLU A 57 13.77 -8.47 6.08
CA GLU A 57 12.63 -8.00 6.89
C GLU A 57 12.01 -6.71 6.31
N LYS A 58 12.84 -5.81 5.77
CA LYS A 58 12.36 -4.59 5.11
C LYS A 58 11.57 -4.89 3.84
N ILE A 59 12.02 -5.85 3.05
CA ILE A 59 11.32 -6.29 1.85
C ILE A 59 9.99 -6.96 2.21
N GLU A 60 9.98 -7.85 3.19
CA GLU A 60 8.75 -8.47 3.70
C GLU A 60 7.75 -7.40 4.18
N PHE A 61 8.23 -6.41 4.93
CA PHE A 61 7.41 -5.27 5.36
C PHE A 61 6.87 -4.47 4.17
N TYR A 62 7.72 -4.12 3.20
CA TYR A 62 7.30 -3.36 2.02
C TYR A 62 6.20 -4.09 1.20
N PHE A 63 6.30 -5.41 1.06
CA PHE A 63 5.29 -6.22 0.37
C PHE A 63 4.01 -6.48 1.19
N SER A 64 4.04 -6.28 2.51
CA SER A 64 2.92 -6.63 3.39
C SER A 64 1.59 -5.98 2.99
N ASP A 65 1.62 -4.72 2.58
CA ASP A 65 0.43 -3.98 2.12
C ASP A 65 -0.12 -4.55 0.81
N TYR A 66 0.76 -4.89 -0.14
CA TYR A 66 0.37 -5.55 -1.39
C TYR A 66 -0.27 -6.93 -1.10
N GLU A 67 0.34 -7.75 -0.25
CA GLU A 67 -0.19 -9.07 0.08
C GLU A 67 -1.53 -9.00 0.81
N LYS A 68 -1.69 -8.01 1.70
CA LYS A 68 -2.98 -7.72 2.35
C LYS A 68 -4.02 -7.30 1.30
N ALA A 69 -3.66 -6.44 0.36
CA ALA A 69 -4.54 -6.02 -0.73
C ALA A 69 -4.98 -7.20 -1.58
N LEU A 70 -4.05 -8.10 -1.93
CA LEU A 70 -4.33 -9.28 -2.73
C LEU A 70 -5.35 -10.20 -2.05
N LYS A 71 -5.23 -10.41 -0.72
CA LYS A 71 -6.19 -11.21 0.06
C LYS A 71 -7.58 -10.59 0.13
N LEU A 72 -7.67 -9.26 0.10
CA LEU A 72 -8.93 -8.51 0.16
C LEU A 72 -9.59 -8.31 -1.22
N SER A 73 -8.81 -8.40 -2.28
CA SER A 73 -9.26 -8.18 -3.66
C SER A 73 -10.09 -9.38 -4.14
N LYS A 74 -11.37 -9.12 -4.46
CA LYS A 74 -12.33 -10.05 -5.06
C LYS A 74 -13.24 -9.30 -6.00
#